data_AF-A0A4R6GJM1-F1
#
_entry.id   AF-A0A4R6GJM1-F1
#
_cell.length_a   1.000
_cell.length_b   1.000
_cell.length_c   1.000
_cell.angle_alpha   90.00
_cell.angle_beta   90.00
_cell.angle_gamma   90.00
#
_symmetry.space_group_name_H-M   'P 1'
#
loop_
_entity.id
_entity.type
_entity.pdbx_description
1 polymer ?
#
loop_
_entity_poly.entity_id
_entity_poly.type
_entity_poly.pdbx_seq_one_letter_code
_entity_poly.pdbx_strand_id
1 'polypeptide(L)' 'MKGAERAINVNGLEESYINNFFLNSVSIEAETAGQISYSRNWNLEDVTIKTLDNSRVELHHTSGIEFPDEVYVNP' A
#
# COMPACT_ATOMS: atom_id res chain seq x y z
N MET A 1 -19.67 -5.78 -9.47
CA MET A 1 -18.58 -4.85 -9.89
C MET A 1 -17.27 -5.63 -9.82
N LYS A 2 -16.41 -5.55 -10.84
CA LYS A 2 -15.05 -6.08 -10.74
C LYS A 2 -14.15 -4.93 -10.31
N GLY A 3 -13.92 -4.81 -8.99
CA GLY A 3 -12.91 -3.90 -8.42
C GLY A 3 -11.51 -4.49 -8.56
N ALA A 4 -10.52 -3.86 -7.93
CA ALA A 4 -9.18 -4.44 -7.85
C ALA A 4 -9.17 -5.64 -6.89
N GLU A 5 -8.42 -6.69 -7.20
CA GLU A 5 -8.22 -7.82 -6.27
C GLU A 5 -7.33 -7.40 -5.08
N ARG A 6 -6.26 -6.64 -5.36
CA ARG A 6 -5.32 -6.11 -4.36
C ARG A 6 -5.16 -4.61 -4.52
N ALA A 7 -5.16 -3.86 -3.42
CA ALA A 7 -4.95 -2.42 -3.45
C ALA A 7 -3.51 -2.06 -3.85
N ILE A 8 -2.52 -2.69 -3.21
CA ILE A 8 -1.09 -2.47 -3.48
C ILE A 8 -0.38 -3.82 -3.56
N ASN A 9 0.38 -4.03 -4.63
CA ASN A 9 1.23 -5.21 -4.77
C ASN A 9 2.58 -4.82 -5.38
N VAL A 10 3.58 -4.62 -4.51
CA VAL A 10 4.90 -4.11 -4.87
C VAL A 10 5.95 -5.12 -4.42
N ASN A 11 6.76 -5.58 -5.37
CA ASN A 11 7.76 -6.62 -5.14
C ASN A 11 9.12 -6.13 -5.64
N GLY A 12 9.92 -5.58 -4.73
CA GLY A 12 11.33 -5.30 -4.98
C GLY A 12 12.20 -6.54 -4.76
N LEU A 13 13.51 -6.37 -4.91
CA LEU A 13 14.51 -7.41 -4.66
C LEU A 13 15.50 -6.93 -3.59
N GLU A 14 16.14 -7.85 -2.87
CA GLU A 14 17.13 -7.52 -1.83
C GLU A 14 18.31 -6.73 -2.40
N GLU A 15 18.75 -7.08 -3.61
CA GLU A 15 19.79 -6.40 -4.37
C GLU A 15 19.33 -5.10 -5.05
N SER A 16 18.01 -4.87 -5.16
CA SER A 16 17.45 -3.74 -5.90
C SER A 16 16.13 -3.27 -5.30
N TYR A 17 16.25 -2.32 -4.37
CA TYR A 17 15.11 -1.72 -3.70
C TYR A 17 14.33 -0.77 -4.61
N ILE A 18 13.00 -0.75 -4.45
CA ILE A 18 12.14 0.30 -5.01
C ILE A 18 12.17 1.51 -4.07
N ASN A 19 12.67 2.65 -4.54
CA ASN A 19 12.96 3.80 -3.69
C ASN A 19 12.22 5.06 -4.13
N ASN A 20 11.92 5.94 -3.16
CA ASN A 20 11.47 7.33 -3.38
C ASN A 20 10.18 7.43 -4.19
N PHE A 21 9.14 6.70 -3.76
CA PHE A 21 7.82 6.74 -4.40
C PHE A 21 6.89 7.70 -3.67
N PHE A 22 6.01 8.36 -4.42
CA PHE A 22 5.05 9.30 -3.87
C PHE A 22 3.64 8.97 -4.36
N LEU A 23 2.75 8.69 -3.40
CA LEU A 23 1.32 8.55 -3.64
C LEU A 23 0.64 9.83 -3.15
N ASN A 24 -0.02 10.55 -4.05
CA ASN A 24 -0.71 11.81 -3.75
C ASN A 24 -2.14 11.75 -4.30
N SER A 25 -3.12 12.05 -3.44
CA SER A 25 -4.56 12.07 -3.77
C SER A 25 -5.03 10.78 -4.45
N VAL A 26 -4.81 9.65 -3.77
CA VAL A 26 -5.11 8.31 -4.27
C VAL A 26 -6.23 7.67 -3.43
N SER A 27 -7.28 7.20 -4.09
CA SER A 27 -8.36 6.42 -3.46
C SER A 27 -8.48 5.05 -4.12
N ILE A 28 -8.44 3.98 -3.33
CA ILE A 28 -8.44 2.59 -3.82
C ILE A 28 -9.53 1.79 -3.12
N GLU A 29 -10.37 1.11 -3.91
CA GLU A 29 -11.28 0.07 -3.44
C GLU A 29 -10.84 -1.29 -3.99
N ALA A 30 -10.58 -2.25 -3.10
CA ALA A 30 -10.09 -3.58 -3.46
C ALA A 30 -10.69 -4.69 -2.60
N GLU A 31 -10.55 -5.95 -3.05
CA GLU A 31 -10.93 -7.11 -2.22
C GLU A 31 -10.00 -7.23 -0.99
N THR A 32 -8.69 -7.08 -1.21
CA THR A 32 -7.65 -7.15 -0.16
C THR A 32 -6.61 -6.02 -0.30
N ALA A 33 -5.81 -5.74 0.72
CA ALA A 33 -4.82 -4.67 0.71
C ALA A 33 -3.55 -5.04 -0.08
N GLY A 34 -3.04 -6.26 0.09
CA GLY A 34 -1.80 -6.73 -0.51
C GLY A 34 -0.53 -6.36 0.28
N GLN A 35 0.59 -6.15 -0.42
CA GLN A 35 1.91 -6.00 0.22
C GLN A 35 2.86 -5.04 -0.50
N ILE A 36 3.87 -4.60 0.24
CA ILE A 36 5.08 -3.95 -0.26
C ILE A 36 6.29 -4.67 0.29
N SER A 37 7.20 -5.11 -0.60
CA SER A 37 8.48 -5.70 -0.21
C SER A 37 9.68 -4.97 -0.81
N TYR A 38 10.81 -5.00 -0.08
CA TYR A 38 12.11 -4.43 -0.50
C TYR A 38 11.97 -3.02 -1.09
N SER A 39 11.34 -2.13 -0.31
CA SER A 39 11.04 -0.77 -0.73
C SER A 39 11.42 0.24 0.37
N ARG A 40 11.80 1.46 -0.02
CA ARG A 40 12.20 2.51 0.93
C ARG A 40 11.70 3.89 0.55
N ASN A 41 11.53 4.74 1.56
CA ASN A 41 11.25 6.17 1.43
C ASN A 41 10.00 6.45 0.60
N TRP A 42 8.88 5.86 1.00
CA TRP A 42 7.60 6.15 0.37
C TRP A 42 6.91 7.23 1.17
N ASN A 43 6.30 8.17 0.47
CA ASN A 43 5.50 9.20 1.10
C ASN A 43 4.06 9.10 0.56
N LEU A 44 3.11 9.20 1.49
CA LEU A 44 1.69 9.09 1.24
C LEU A 44 1.06 10.42 1.67
N GLU A 45 0.42 11.09 0.72
CA GLU A 45 -0.34 12.30 0.94
C GLU A 45 -1.77 12.10 0.42
N ASP A 46 -2.77 12.29 1.26
CA ASP A 46 -4.19 12.15 0.86
C ASP A 46 -4.48 10.79 0.20
N VAL A 47 -4.12 9.71 0.90
CA VAL A 47 -4.31 8.32 0.44
C VAL A 47 -5.41 7.65 1.24
N THR A 48 -6.35 7.01 0.56
CA THR A 48 -7.45 6.24 1.15
C THR A 48 -7.51 4.84 0.54
N ILE A 49 -7.59 3.81 1.40
CA ILE A 49 -7.70 2.41 1.00
C ILE A 49 -8.92 1.80 1.70
N LYS A 50 -9.84 1.25 0.90
CA LYS A 50 -10.98 0.46 1.34
C LYS A 50 -10.81 -0.98 0.85
N THR A 51 -10.79 -1.93 1.79
CA THR A 51 -10.71 -3.36 1.50
C THR A 51 -12.00 -4.07 1.94
N LEU A 52 -12.44 -5.06 1.17
CA LEU A 52 -13.65 -5.83 1.53
C LEU A 52 -13.43 -6.75 2.74
N ASP A 53 -12.21 -7.24 2.91
CA ASP A 53 -11.83 -8.15 3.99
C ASP A 53 -11.24 -7.45 5.22
N ASN A 54 -11.16 -6.11 5.22
CA ASN A 54 -10.51 -5.28 6.24
C ASN A 54 -9.00 -5.55 6.41
N SER A 55 -8.35 -6.18 5.43
CA SER A 55 -6.89 -6.34 5.45
C SER A 55 -6.18 -5.01 5.30
N ARG A 56 -4.95 -4.96 5.81
CA ARG A 56 -4.04 -3.81 5.71
C ARG A 56 -2.80 -4.21 4.90
N VAL A 57 -2.14 -3.21 4.31
CA VAL A 57 -0.93 -3.43 3.50
C VAL A 57 0.17 -3.98 4.39
N GLU A 58 0.70 -5.13 4.01
CA GLU A 58 1.83 -5.72 4.71
C GLU A 58 3.14 -5.12 4.22
N LEU A 59 4.06 -4.85 5.14
CA LEU A 59 5.37 -4.27 4.85
C LEU A 59 6.48 -5.29 5.18
N HIS A 60 7.21 -5.71 4.15
CA HIS A 60 8.27 -6.72 4.26
C HIS A 60 9.63 -6.15 3.83
N HIS A 61 10.64 -6.19 4.70
CA HIS A 61 11.98 -5.63 4.41
C HIS A 61 11.95 -4.17 3.92
N THR A 62 11.11 -3.33 4.54
CA THR A 62 10.96 -1.92 4.18
C THR A 62 11.62 -0.98 5.19
N SER A 63 11.82 0.28 4.79
CA SER A 63 12.26 1.35 5.70
C SER A 63 11.74 2.72 5.24
N GLY A 64 11.22 3.54 6.15
CA GLY A 64 10.67 4.85 5.80
C GLY A 64 9.40 4.74 4.94
N ILE A 65 8.54 3.78 5.27
CA ILE A 65 7.22 3.59 4.66
C ILE A 65 6.24 3.37 5.81
N GLU A 66 5.19 4.16 5.86
CA GLU A 66 4.16 4.07 6.89
C GLU A 66 2.77 4.10 6.25
N PHE A 67 1.90 3.20 6.68
CA PHE A 67 0.48 3.19 6.36
C PHE A 67 -0.27 3.34 7.69
N PRO A 68 -0.47 4.58 8.16
CA PRO A 68 -1.14 4.81 9.43
C PRO A 68 -2.63 4.49 9.31
N ASP A 69 -3.30 4.36 10.44
CA ASP A 69 -4.69 3.89 10.52
C ASP A 69 -5.66 4.75 9.71
N GLU A 70 -5.39 6.05 9.57
CA GLU A 70 -6.24 7.00 8.85
C GLU A 70 -6.29 6.76 7.34
N VAL A 71 -5.30 6.02 6.79
CA VAL A 71 -5.33 5.60 5.37
C VAL A 71 -6.44 4.59 5.13
N TYR A 72 -6.86 3.83 6.15
CA TYR A 72 -7.84 2.77 6.00
C TYR A 72 -9.23 3.23 6.41
N VAL A 73 -10.19 3.03 5.52
CA VAL A 73 -11.61 3.26 5.78
C VAL A 73 -12.34 1.93 5.86
N ASN A 74 -13.07 1.75 6.96
CA ASN A 74 -13.93 0.59 7.13
C ASN A 74 -15.10 0.65 6.14
N PRO A 75 -15.56 -0.51 5.64
CA PRO A 75 -16.64 -0.58 4.67
C PRO A 75 -17.97 0.05 5.07
#